data_AF-A0A835WKD6-F1
#
_entry.id   AF-A0A835WKD6-F1
#
_cell.length_a   1.000
_cell.length_b   1.000
_cell.length_c   1.000
_cell.angle_alpha   90.00
_cell.angle_beta   90.00
_cell.angle_gamma   90.00
#
_symmetry.space_group_name_H-M   'P 1'
#
loop_
_entity.id
_entity.type
_entity.pdbx_description
1 polymer ?
#
loop_
_entity_poly.entity_id
_entity_poly.type
_entity_poly.pdbx_seq_one_letter_code
_entity_poly.pdbx_strand_id
1 'polypeptide(L)'
;MLKERGWTPDLVLASNSKRTKQTLDEMAEVMHELADVDAHYYGSLYTVAALDGQTRDHILECLLEVCDDAKNRVIMCVGHNKGWEEAASQLAGQAVKLRTASAALLQCYAPSWKDVLKLPSSKEEGAEQQQAGRGAAAAVQWQLVEVVTPQVV
;
A
#
# COMPACT_ATOMS: atom_id res chain seq x y z
N MET A 1 -5.28 14.53 -11.80
CA MET A 1 -4.42 14.50 -10.59
C MET A 1 -3.53 13.26 -10.49
N LEU A 2 -4.02 12.03 -10.31
CA LEU A 2 -3.13 10.84 -10.18
C LEU A 2 -2.48 10.43 -11.50
N LYS A 3 -3.28 10.32 -12.56
CA LYS A 3 -2.82 9.98 -13.93
C LYS A 3 -1.76 10.95 -14.46
N GLU A 4 -1.98 12.25 -14.30
CA GLU A 4 -1.04 13.30 -14.72
C GLU A 4 0.32 13.22 -14.00
N ARG A 5 0.36 12.57 -12.83
CA ARG A 5 1.57 12.35 -12.04
C ARG A 5 2.22 10.99 -12.30
N GLY A 6 1.69 10.19 -13.23
CA GLY A 6 2.18 8.85 -13.52
C GLY A 6 1.76 7.78 -12.51
N TRP A 7 0.75 8.04 -11.68
CA TRP A 7 0.24 7.11 -10.66
C TRP A 7 -1.02 6.37 -11.13
N THR A 8 -1.08 5.98 -12.41
CA THR A 8 -2.14 5.10 -12.91
C THR A 8 -1.86 3.69 -12.39
N PRO A 9 -2.79 3.04 -11.67
CA PRO A 9 -2.53 1.71 -11.10
C PRO A 9 -2.43 0.62 -12.17
N ASP A 10 -1.54 -0.33 -11.96
CA ASP A 10 -1.45 -1.60 -12.69
C ASP A 10 -2.21 -2.72 -11.96
N LEU A 11 -2.49 -2.52 -10.67
CA LEU A 11 -3.15 -3.47 -9.77
C LEU A 11 -3.91 -2.70 -8.68
N VAL A 12 -5.08 -3.21 -8.29
CA VAL A 12 -5.86 -2.68 -7.17
C VAL A 12 -6.01 -3.75 -6.09
N LEU A 13 -5.65 -3.41 -4.85
CA LEU A 13 -6.02 -4.14 -3.65
C LEU A 13 -7.10 -3.35 -2.91
N ALA A 14 -8.21 -4.00 -2.58
CA ALA A 14 -9.35 -3.33 -1.97
C ALA A 14 -10.00 -4.16 -0.88
N SER A 15 -10.54 -3.50 0.16
CA SER A 15 -11.51 -4.17 1.02
C SER A 15 -12.77 -4.54 0.20
N ASN A 16 -13.40 -5.68 0.49
CA ASN A 16 -14.63 -6.09 -0.21
C ASN A 16 -15.89 -5.28 0.18
N SER A 17 -15.73 -4.15 0.87
CA SER A 17 -16.82 -3.31 1.35
C SER A 17 -17.54 -2.59 0.21
N LYS A 18 -18.85 -2.35 0.36
CA LYS A 18 -19.65 -1.60 -0.62
C LYS A 18 -19.06 -0.21 -0.91
N ARG A 19 -18.62 0.50 0.13
CA ARG A 19 -18.02 1.83 0.00
C ARG A 19 -16.76 1.82 -0.85
N THR A 20 -15.89 0.83 -0.66
CA THR A 20 -14.65 0.70 -1.44
C THR A 20 -14.92 0.47 -2.92
N LYS A 21 -15.91 -0.38 -3.24
CA LYS A 21 -16.33 -0.61 -4.64
C LYS A 21 -16.88 0.66 -5.27
N GLN A 22 -17.78 1.36 -4.58
CA GLN A 22 -18.32 2.64 -5.04
C GLN A 22 -17.23 3.68 -5.33
N THR A 23 -16.23 3.80 -4.45
CA THR A 23 -15.09 4.70 -4.70
C THR A 23 -14.33 4.32 -5.96
N LEU A 24 -14.07 3.03 -6.19
CA LEU A 24 -13.39 2.58 -7.41
C LEU A 24 -14.24 2.81 -8.66
N ASP A 25 -15.55 2.58 -8.58
CA ASP A 25 -16.50 2.84 -9.67
C ASP A 25 -16.51 4.33 -10.05
N GLU A 26 -16.66 5.22 -9.07
CA GLU A 26 -16.60 6.69 -9.29
C GLU A 26 -15.24 7.14 -9.84
N MET A 27 -14.14 6.53 -9.39
CA MET A 27 -12.82 6.83 -9.93
C MET A 27 -12.66 6.36 -11.38
N ALA A 28 -13.25 5.21 -11.75
CA ALA A 28 -13.19 4.66 -13.10
C ALA A 28 -14.00 5.51 -14.12
N GLU A 29 -15.02 6.25 -13.66
CA GLU A 29 -15.73 7.22 -14.51
C GLU A 29 -14.82 8.36 -15.01
N VAL A 30 -13.80 8.73 -14.23
CA VAL A 30 -12.86 9.81 -14.55
C VAL A 30 -11.51 9.29 -15.06
N MET A 31 -11.08 8.11 -14.60
CA MET A 31 -9.88 7.41 -15.02
C MET A 31 -10.27 6.07 -15.64
N HIS A 32 -10.63 6.09 -16.92
CA HIS A 32 -11.10 4.89 -17.63
C HIS A 32 -10.11 3.73 -17.60
N GLU A 33 -8.80 4.00 -17.50
CA GLU A 33 -7.80 2.95 -17.34
C GLU A 33 -8.06 2.07 -16.11
N LEU A 34 -8.63 2.62 -15.04
CA LEU A 34 -8.93 1.89 -13.82
C LEU A 34 -10.01 0.82 -14.01
N ALA A 35 -10.88 0.96 -15.02
CA ALA A 35 -11.97 0.02 -15.28
C ALA A 35 -11.46 -1.38 -15.69
N ASP A 36 -10.30 -1.43 -16.32
CA ASP A 36 -9.68 -2.67 -16.82
C ASP A 36 -8.54 -3.17 -15.92
N VAL A 37 -8.24 -2.48 -14.81
CA VAL A 37 -7.18 -2.88 -13.87
C VAL A 37 -7.57 -4.15 -13.11
N ASP A 38 -6.63 -5.06 -12.97
CA ASP A 38 -6.81 -6.25 -12.15
C ASP A 38 -7.04 -5.86 -10.68
N ALA A 39 -8.20 -6.22 -10.13
CA ALA A 39 -8.67 -5.78 -8.83
C ALA A 39 -8.97 -6.96 -7.90
N HIS A 40 -8.23 -7.05 -6.79
CA HIS A 40 -8.37 -8.11 -5.80
C HIS A 40 -9.04 -7.57 -4.54
N TYR A 41 -10.11 -8.26 -4.13
CA TYR A 41 -10.94 -7.83 -3.00
C TYR A 41 -10.79 -8.77 -1.81
N TYR A 42 -10.34 -8.22 -0.68
CA TYR A 42 -10.10 -8.97 0.55
C TYR A 42 -11.06 -8.53 1.65
N GLY A 43 -11.81 -9.48 2.22
CA GLY A 43 -12.63 -9.22 3.42
C GLY A 43 -11.76 -8.96 4.66
N SER A 44 -10.59 -9.60 4.72
CA SER A 44 -9.60 -9.41 5.78
C SER A 44 -9.11 -7.97 5.88
N LEU A 45 -8.94 -7.27 4.75
CA LEU A 45 -8.55 -5.86 4.72
C LEU A 45 -9.53 -4.96 5.49
N TYR A 46 -10.83 -5.29 5.54
CA TYR A 46 -11.79 -4.56 6.38
C TYR A 46 -11.59 -4.85 7.87
N THR A 47 -11.45 -6.13 8.23
CA THR A 47 -11.31 -6.57 9.63
C THR A 47 -10.00 -6.07 10.24
N VAL A 48 -8.89 -6.19 9.51
CA VAL A 48 -7.57 -5.78 9.98
C VAL A 48 -7.45 -4.26 10.07
N ALA A 49 -8.21 -3.49 9.27
CA ALA A 49 -8.29 -2.03 9.40
C ALA A 49 -8.72 -1.55 10.79
N ALA A 50 -9.47 -2.40 11.51
CA ALA A 50 -9.98 -2.14 12.85
C ALA A 50 -9.03 -2.65 13.97
N LEU A 51 -7.94 -3.34 13.60
CA LEU A 51 -6.93 -3.83 14.53
C LEU A 51 -5.69 -2.93 14.45
N ASP A 52 -5.39 -2.24 15.56
CA ASP A 52 -4.28 -1.28 15.63
C ASP A 52 -2.95 -1.93 15.24
N GLY A 53 -2.22 -1.27 14.33
CA GLY A 53 -0.87 -1.63 13.94
C GLY A 53 -0.70 -2.87 13.05
N GLN A 54 -1.78 -3.56 12.65
CA GLN A 54 -1.72 -4.80 11.85
C GLN A 54 -1.91 -4.57 10.34
N THR A 55 -2.48 -3.42 9.97
CA THR A 55 -2.90 -3.17 8.57
C THR A 55 -1.74 -3.16 7.59
N ARG A 56 -0.57 -2.63 7.99
CA ARG A 56 0.63 -2.64 7.15
C ARG A 56 1.00 -4.06 6.73
N ASP A 57 1.24 -4.92 7.71
CA ASP A 57 1.75 -6.28 7.46
C ASP A 57 0.77 -7.08 6.62
N HIS A 58 -0.53 -6.93 6.89
CA HIS A 58 -1.58 -7.58 6.09
C HIS A 58 -1.63 -7.08 4.64
N ILE A 59 -1.44 -5.77 4.39
CA ILE A 59 -1.31 -5.24 3.03
C ILE A 59 -0.10 -5.86 2.34
N LEU A 60 1.05 -5.94 3.02
CA LEU A 60 2.27 -6.53 2.47
C LEU A 60 2.10 -8.02 2.11
N GLU A 61 1.40 -8.78 2.95
CA GLU A 61 1.05 -10.18 2.68
C GLU A 61 0.14 -10.32 1.45
N CYS A 62 -0.90 -9.50 1.34
CA CYS A 62 -1.77 -9.48 0.16
C CYS A 62 -0.98 -9.11 -1.11
N LEU A 63 -0.05 -8.16 -1.04
CA LEU A 63 0.80 -7.81 -2.18
C LEU A 63 1.62 -9.01 -2.66
N LEU A 64 2.24 -9.77 -1.75
CA LEU A 64 3.02 -10.97 -2.12
C LEU A 64 2.21 -12.03 -2.84
N GLU A 65 0.92 -12.12 -2.58
CA GLU A 65 0.05 -13.13 -3.17
C GLU A 65 -0.22 -12.86 -4.66
N VAL A 66 -0.36 -11.58 -5.04
CA VAL A 66 -0.92 -11.20 -6.34
C VAL A 66 0.02 -10.38 -7.23
N CYS A 67 1.09 -9.81 -6.69
CA CYS A 67 2.00 -8.98 -7.48
C CYS A 67 2.85 -9.81 -8.46
N ASP A 68 2.98 -9.28 -9.67
CA ASP A 68 3.85 -9.74 -10.73
C ASP A 68 4.92 -8.67 -11.02
N ASP A 69 6.19 -8.99 -10.76
CA ASP A 69 7.33 -8.09 -10.94
C ASP A 69 7.45 -7.50 -12.36
N ALA A 70 6.95 -8.20 -13.38
CA ALA A 70 7.01 -7.75 -14.76
C ALA A 70 5.87 -6.79 -15.14
N LYS A 71 4.74 -6.85 -14.44
CA LYS A 71 3.51 -6.13 -14.80
C LYS A 71 3.14 -5.02 -13.84
N ASN A 72 3.46 -5.15 -12.56
CA ASN A 72 2.97 -4.24 -11.54
C ASN A 72 4.07 -3.30 -11.06
N ARG A 73 3.92 -2.01 -11.36
CA ARG A 73 4.78 -0.92 -10.89
C ARG A 73 4.05 0.03 -9.95
N VAL A 74 2.79 0.32 -10.23
CA VAL A 74 1.93 1.18 -9.42
C VAL A 74 0.79 0.35 -8.87
N ILE A 75 0.68 0.26 -7.55
CA ILE A 75 -0.39 -0.50 -6.88
C ILE A 75 -1.21 0.44 -6.03
N MET A 76 -2.53 0.38 -6.21
CA MET A 76 -3.48 1.14 -5.42
C MET A 76 -4.08 0.26 -4.32
N CYS A 77 -3.98 0.70 -3.08
CA CYS A 77 -4.58 0.02 -1.93
C CYS A 77 -5.73 0.86 -1.36
N VAL A 78 -6.97 0.37 -1.42
CA VAL A 78 -8.17 1.10 -0.99
C VAL A 78 -8.84 0.43 0.20
N GLY A 79 -9.07 1.19 1.26
CA GLY A 79 -9.72 0.69 2.47
C GLY A 79 -10.14 1.79 3.41
N HIS A 80 -10.03 1.53 4.72
CA HIS A 80 -10.67 2.36 5.75
C HIS A 80 -9.65 2.94 6.72
N ASN A 81 -9.87 4.18 7.10
CA ASN A 81 -9.23 4.74 8.29
C ASN A 81 -9.82 4.06 9.54
N LYS A 82 -9.07 3.85 10.62
CA LYS A 82 -7.71 4.36 10.94
C LYS A 82 -6.56 3.52 10.37
N GLY A 83 -6.77 2.22 10.11
CA GLY A 83 -5.69 1.30 9.71
C GLY A 83 -4.85 1.74 8.51
N TRP A 84 -5.44 2.38 7.50
CA TRP A 84 -4.71 2.86 6.31
C TRP A 84 -3.78 4.04 6.64
N GLU A 85 -4.20 4.92 7.54
CA GLU A 85 -3.39 6.03 8.01
C GLU A 85 -2.17 5.52 8.81
N GLU A 86 -2.38 4.52 9.66
CA GLU A 86 -1.31 3.85 10.39
C GLU A 86 -0.34 3.13 9.46
N ALA A 87 -0.85 2.35 8.51
CA ALA A 87 -0.03 1.65 7.53
C ALA A 87 0.82 2.62 6.70
N ALA A 88 0.21 3.70 6.21
CA ALA A 88 0.94 4.74 5.48
C ALA A 88 2.01 5.41 6.34
N SER A 89 1.71 5.69 7.62
CA SER A 89 2.67 6.29 8.54
C SER A 89 3.85 5.37 8.83
N GLN A 90 3.57 4.08 9.07
CA GLN A 90 4.59 3.07 9.33
C GLN A 90 5.50 2.85 8.12
N LEU A 91 4.94 2.79 6.91
CA LEU A 91 5.73 2.67 5.69
C LEU A 91 6.58 3.93 5.46
N ALA A 92 5.98 5.11 5.57
CA ALA A 92 6.67 6.38 5.34
C ALA A 92 7.75 6.71 6.38
N GLY A 93 7.75 6.04 7.55
CA GLY A 93 8.61 6.38 8.69
C GLY A 93 8.29 7.74 9.31
N GLN A 94 7.13 8.32 9.03
CA GLN A 94 6.66 9.61 9.55
C GLN A 94 5.14 9.64 9.65
N ALA A 95 4.59 10.54 10.48
CA ALA A 95 3.14 10.67 10.63
C ALA A 95 2.48 11.10 9.31
N VAL A 96 1.56 10.28 8.81
CA VAL A 96 0.71 10.57 7.66
C VAL A 96 -0.71 10.78 8.16
N LYS A 97 -1.42 11.77 7.62
CA LYS A 97 -2.84 12.01 7.93
C LYS A 97 -3.69 11.87 6.69
N LEU A 98 -4.68 10.99 6.73
CA LEU A 98 -5.57 10.70 5.61
C LEU A 98 -6.98 11.20 5.92
N ARG A 99 -7.50 12.09 5.05
CA ARG A 99 -8.93 12.41 5.04
C ARG A 99 -9.67 11.37 4.20
N THR A 100 -11.01 11.42 4.23
CA THR A 100 -11.82 10.62 3.32
C THR A 100 -11.42 10.91 1.87
N ALA A 101 -11.25 9.85 1.08
CA ALA A 101 -10.78 9.89 -0.30
C ALA A 101 -9.36 10.47 -0.50
N SER A 102 -8.58 10.68 0.55
CA SER A 102 -7.15 10.99 0.41
C SER A 102 -6.34 9.74 0.03
N ALA A 103 -5.24 9.94 -0.68
CA ALA A 103 -4.25 8.92 -0.99
C ALA A 103 -2.86 9.40 -0.57
N ALA A 104 -2.12 8.57 0.18
CA ALA A 104 -0.69 8.76 0.38
C ALA A 104 0.07 8.09 -0.77
N LEU A 105 0.90 8.84 -1.48
CA LEU A 105 1.74 8.32 -2.54
C LEU A 105 3.09 7.94 -1.95
N LEU A 106 3.35 6.63 -1.92
CA LEU A 106 4.57 6.04 -1.37
C LEU A 106 5.36 5.40 -2.50
N GLN A 107 6.66 5.67 -2.53
CA GLN A 107 7.58 5.06 -3.50
C GLN A 107 8.76 4.40 -2.78
N CYS A 108 9.29 3.33 -3.36
CA CYS A 108 10.54 2.73 -2.95
C CYS A 108 11.26 2.17 -4.17
N TYR A 109 12.54 1.84 -4.03
CA TYR A 109 13.32 1.17 -5.07
C TYR A 109 13.75 -0.20 -4.56
N ALA A 110 13.34 -1.24 -5.28
CA ALA A 110 13.71 -2.61 -4.99
C ALA A 110 13.79 -3.43 -6.29
N PRO A 111 14.59 -4.52 -6.33
CA PRO A 111 14.68 -5.38 -7.51
C PRO A 111 13.40 -6.20 -7.79
N SER A 112 12.58 -6.47 -6.76
CA SER A 112 11.35 -7.26 -6.84
C SER A 112 10.37 -6.86 -5.74
N TRP A 113 9.08 -7.16 -5.91
CA TRP A 113 8.07 -7.04 -4.86
C TRP A 113 8.43 -7.89 -3.64
N LYS A 114 9.06 -9.04 -3.83
CA LYS A 114 9.55 -9.84 -2.71
C LYS A 114 10.61 -9.12 -1.87
N ASP A 115 11.45 -8.29 -2.48
CA ASP A 115 12.47 -7.51 -1.78
C ASP A 115 11.88 -6.27 -1.09
N VAL A 116 10.85 -5.66 -1.67
CA VAL A 116 10.06 -4.57 -1.04
C VAL A 116 9.54 -4.98 0.35
N LEU A 117 9.26 -6.28 0.52
CA LEU A 117 8.48 -6.82 1.63
C LEU A 117 9.37 -7.50 2.69
N LYS A 118 10.71 -7.52 2.49
CA LYS A 118 11.72 -7.87 3.50
C LYS A 118 11.98 -6.73 4.48
N LEU A 119 10.92 -6.12 4.99
CA LEU A 119 11.03 -5.19 6.10
C LEU A 119 11.25 -6.01 7.38
N PRO A 120 12.20 -5.63 8.26
CA PRO A 120 12.32 -6.29 9.55
C PRO A 120 10.98 -6.14 10.26
N SER A 121 10.36 -7.28 10.59
CA SER A 121 9.16 -7.25 11.42
C SER A 121 9.54 -6.59 12.75
N SER A 122 8.67 -5.76 13.30
CA SER A 122 8.87 -5.13 14.63
C SER A 122 8.97 -6.15 15.78
N LYS A 123 8.97 -7.46 15.47
CA LYS A 123 9.18 -8.57 16.40
C LYS A 123 10.64 -9.07 16.44
N GLU A 124 11.53 -8.55 15.60
CA GLU A 124 12.93 -9.00 15.51
C GLU A 124 13.95 -8.19 16.33
N GLU A 125 13.54 -7.28 17.20
CA GLU A 125 14.49 -6.58 18.11
C GLU A 125 14.94 -7.44 19.32
N GLY A 126 14.61 -8.74 19.35
CA GLY A 126 14.88 -9.62 20.50
C GLY A 126 15.71 -10.88 20.26
N ALA A 127 16.10 -11.20 19.02
CA ALA A 127 16.77 -12.49 18.73
C ALA A 127 18.12 -12.32 18.03
N GLU A 128 19.16 -12.55 18.84
CA GLU A 128 20.46 -13.12 18.46
C GLU A 128 21.42 -12.29 17.59
N GLN A 129 22.34 -11.63 18.31
CA GLN A 129 23.75 -11.65 17.94
C GLN A 129 24.17 -13.11 17.68
N GLN A 130 24.31 -13.54 16.42
CA GLN A 130 25.42 -14.37 15.90
C GLN A 130 25.16 -14.77 14.43
N GLN A 131 25.55 -13.95 13.45
CA GLN A 131 26.11 -14.48 12.20
C GLN A 131 26.81 -13.38 11.38
N ALA A 132 28.13 -13.37 11.49
CA ALA A 132 29.03 -12.62 10.64
C ALA A 132 28.98 -13.18 9.20
N GLY A 133 28.95 -12.29 8.20
CA GLY A 133 29.39 -12.63 6.84
C GLY A 133 28.33 -12.77 5.76
N ARG A 134 27.30 -11.92 5.73
CA ARG A 134 26.63 -11.53 4.47
C ARG A 134 26.38 -10.03 4.55
N GLY A 135 26.82 -9.26 3.55
CA GLY A 135 26.57 -7.83 3.51
C GLY A 135 25.09 -7.57 3.77
N ALA A 136 24.79 -6.79 4.80
CA ALA A 136 23.41 -6.41 5.10
C ALA A 136 22.84 -5.74 3.85
N ALA A 137 21.91 -6.42 3.17
CA ALA A 137 21.13 -5.77 2.14
C ALA A 137 20.44 -4.58 2.82
N ALA A 138 20.66 -3.36 2.33
CA ALA A 138 19.98 -2.20 2.86
C ALA A 138 18.47 -2.47 2.80
N ALA A 139 17.77 -2.33 3.93
CA ALA A 139 16.34 -2.52 3.98
C ALA A 139 15.67 -1.55 2.98
N VAL A 140 14.66 -2.03 2.26
CA VAL A 140 13.90 -1.19 1.34
C VAL A 140 13.21 -0.11 2.15
N GLN A 141 13.53 1.16 1.85
CA GLN A 141 12.94 2.30 2.53
C GLN A 141 11.87 2.92 1.64
N TRP A 142 10.65 2.99 2.17
CA TRP A 142 9.57 3.73 1.53
C TRP A 142 9.69 5.22 1.82
N GLN A 143 9.43 6.01 0.80
CA GLN A 143 9.39 7.46 0.87
C GLN A 143 7.98 7.95 0.56
N LEU A 144 7.43 8.78 1.46
CA LEU A 144 6.24 9.56 1.16
C LEU A 144 6.59 10.66 0.17
N VAL A 145 5.98 10.58 -1.01
CA VAL A 145 6.06 11.61 -2.06
C VAL A 145 5.14 12.76 -1.71
N GLU A 146 3.86 12.46 -1.45
CA GLU A 146 2.84 13.44 -1.06
C GLU A 146 1.57 12.76 -0.53
N VAL A 147 0.67 13.54 0.05
CA VAL A 147 -0.71 13.14 0.32
C VAL A 147 -1.63 13.92 -0.60
N VAL A 148 -2.29 13.23 -1.52
CA VAL A 148 -3.28 13.80 -2.43
C VAL A 148 -4.64 13.74 -1.77
N THR A 149 -5.41 14.83 -1.83
CA THR A 149 -6.81 14.87 -1.40
C THR A 149 -7.63 15.47 -2.53
N PRO A 150 -8.80 14.90 -2.87
CA PRO A 150 -9.68 15.50 -3.86
C PRO A 150 -10.06 16.92 -3.43
N GLN A 151 -10.00 17.86 -4.37
CA GLN A 151 -10.52 19.20 -4.16
C GLN A 151 -12.04 19.07 -4.17
N VAL A 152 -12.69 19.42 -3.04
CA VAL A 152 -14.14 19.58 -3.02
C VAL A 152 -14.44 20.77 -3.92
N VAL A 153 -15.12 20.53 -5.04
CA VAL A 153 -15.64 21.59 -5.91
C VAL A 153 -16.95 22.09 -5.34
#